data_AF-A0A0G0IS23-F1
#
_entry.id   AF-A0A0G0IS23-F1
#
_cell.length_a   1.000
_cell.length_b   1.000
_cell.length_c   1.000
_cell.angle_alpha   90.00
_cell.angle_beta   90.00
_cell.angle_gamma   90.00
#
_symmetry.space_group_name_H-M   'P 1'
#
loop_
_entity.id
_entity.type
_entity.pdbx_description
1 polymer ?
#
loop_
_entity_poly.entity_id
_entity_poly.type
_entity_poly.pdbx_seq_one_letter_code
_entity_poly.pdbx_strand_id
1 'polypeptide(L)'
;LQIVIEDKNKKSTMFTLNARDTGRYNITLPLMNFSKGNYFTYVKYTDDIRISKLVEFLIGDTNIKSTDVTLNIPGDCNADGAINLTDFSVLAFWYKKQNPPVCVDINKDNIVDLIDFSILAYYWNA
;
A
#
# COMPACT_ATOMS: atom_id res chain seq x y z
N LEU A 1 9.81 9.16 -9.31
CA LEU A 1 9.02 9.22 -8.06
C LEU A 1 9.94 9.56 -6.91
N GLN A 2 9.42 10.18 -5.86
CA GLN A 2 10.17 10.51 -4.66
C GLN A 2 9.53 9.79 -3.48
N ILE A 3 10.32 9.07 -2.67
CA ILE A 3 9.87 8.57 -1.38
C ILE A 3 10.32 9.57 -0.33
N VAL A 4 9.38 9.99 0.51
CA VAL A 4 9.62 10.93 1.60
C VAL A 4 9.46 10.18 2.90
N ILE A 5 10.45 10.28 3.78
CA ILE A 5 10.38 9.87 5.18
C ILE A 5 10.33 11.14 6.01
N GLU A 6 9.29 11.32 6.82
CA GLU A 6 9.03 12.52 7.60
C GLU A 6 8.84 12.17 9.07
N ASP A 7 9.48 12.93 9.98
CA ASP A 7 9.27 12.79 11.42
C ASP A 7 8.05 13.59 11.91
N LYS A 8 7.68 13.43 13.19
CA LYS A 8 6.58 14.19 13.82
C LYS A 8 6.77 15.71 13.81
N ASN A 9 7.99 16.19 13.61
CA ASN A 9 8.33 17.62 13.52
C ASN A 9 8.43 18.12 12.07
N LYS A 10 7.98 17.32 11.10
CA LYS A 10 8.05 17.60 9.65
C LYS A 10 9.47 17.70 9.09
N LYS A 11 10.48 17.20 9.79
CA LYS A 11 11.81 17.03 9.22
C LYS A 11 11.76 15.84 8.26
N SER A 12 12.08 16.08 7.00
CA SER A 12 11.96 15.08 5.95
C SER A 12 13.31 14.73 5.30
N THR A 13 13.41 13.46 4.88
CA THR A 13 14.48 12.94 4.03
C THR A 13 13.85 12.35 2.79
N MET A 14 14.42 12.64 1.61
CA MET A 14 13.85 12.27 0.33
C MET A 14 14.78 11.33 -0.43
N PHE A 15 14.21 10.29 -1.01
CA PHE A 15 14.88 9.32 -1.88
C PHE A 15 14.25 9.34 -3.27
N THR A 16 15.05 9.54 -4.31
CA THR A 16 14.56 9.56 -5.69
C THR A 16 14.62 8.16 -6.29
N LEU A 17 13.51 7.74 -6.90
CA LEU A 17 13.36 6.50 -7.65
C LEU A 17 13.14 6.78 -9.13
N ASN A 18 13.98 6.16 -9.95
CA ASN A 18 13.82 6.14 -11.40
C ASN A 18 12.98 4.92 -11.80
N ALA A 19 12.01 5.14 -12.70
CA ALA A 19 11.16 4.08 -13.20
C ALA A 19 11.97 3.05 -14.00
N ARG A 20 11.66 1.76 -13.79
CA ARG A 20 11.97 0.71 -14.76
C ARG A 20 10.78 0.57 -15.72
N ASP A 21 11.00 -0.02 -16.89
CA ASP A 21 10.00 -0.19 -17.95
C ASP A 21 8.70 -0.90 -17.53
N THR A 22 8.71 -1.57 -16.38
CA THR A 22 7.57 -2.32 -15.84
C THR A 22 6.64 -1.51 -14.92
N GLY A 23 6.99 -0.25 -14.59
CA GLY A 23 6.20 0.57 -13.66
C GLY A 23 6.16 0.07 -12.21
N ARG A 24 6.92 -1.00 -11.87
CA ARG A 24 7.05 -1.54 -10.51
C ARG A 24 8.28 -0.98 -9.83
N TYR A 25 8.14 -0.59 -8.57
CA TYR A 25 9.21 -0.01 -7.76
C TYR A 25 9.48 -0.88 -6.53
N ASN A 26 10.76 -1.09 -6.24
CA ASN A 26 11.21 -1.73 -5.01
C ASN A 26 12.46 -1.01 -4.51
N ILE A 27 12.51 -0.68 -3.22
CA ILE A 27 13.63 0.00 -2.59
C ILE A 27 13.86 -0.53 -1.17
N THR A 28 15.13 -0.59 -0.77
CA THR A 28 15.53 -0.74 0.62
C THR A 28 15.88 0.64 1.16
N LEU A 29 15.13 1.14 2.14
CA LEU A 29 15.37 2.44 2.74
C LEU A 29 16.50 2.33 3.79
N PRO A 30 17.59 3.10 3.69
CA PRO A 30 18.68 3.07 4.66
C PRO A 30 18.30 3.86 5.92
N LEU A 31 17.75 3.16 6.92
CA LEU A 31 17.24 3.78 8.16
C LEU A 31 18.32 3.98 9.25
N MET A 32 19.55 3.50 9.06
CA MET A 32 20.60 3.49 10.09
C MET A 32 20.98 4.87 10.64
N ASN A 33 20.80 5.93 9.86
CA ASN A 33 21.15 7.31 10.24
C ASN A 33 19.96 8.09 10.85
N PHE A 34 18.80 7.45 10.99
CA PHE A 34 17.64 8.06 11.62
C PHE A 34 17.68 7.81 13.12
N SER A 35 17.33 8.83 13.89
CA SER A 35 17.07 8.68 15.32
C SER A 35 15.89 7.74 15.55
N LYS A 36 15.85 7.08 16.70
CA LYS A 36 14.66 6.31 17.11
C LYS A 36 13.45 7.23 17.20
N GLY A 37 12.30 6.74 16.77
CA GLY A 37 11.08 7.54 16.76
C GLY A 37 10.05 7.04 15.75
N ASN A 38 8.90 7.71 15.75
CA ASN A 38 7.82 7.46 14.81
C ASN A 38 8.03 8.32 13.56
N TYR A 39 7.85 7.69 12.41
CA TYR A 39 8.01 8.31 11.11
C TYR A 39 6.81 7.98 10.23
N PHE A 40 6.55 8.86 9.28
CA PHE A 40 5.65 8.64 8.17
C PHE A 40 6.44 8.48 6.90
N THR A 41 6.05 7.54 6.05
CA THR A 41 6.56 7.43 4.69
C THR A 41 5.43 7.50 3.68
N TYR A 42 5.69 8.21 2.59
CA TYR A 42 4.76 8.32 1.47
C TYR A 42 5.54 8.55 0.16
N VAL A 43 4.89 8.23 -0.95
CA VAL A 43 5.40 8.49 -2.29
C VAL A 43 4.82 9.80 -2.78
N LYS A 44 5.69 10.68 -3.28
CA LYS A 44 5.35 11.88 -4.02
C LYS A 44 5.60 11.65 -5.51
N TYR A 45 4.59 11.97 -6.31
CA TYR A 45 4.67 11.91 -7.77
C TYR A 45 5.31 13.20 -8.28
N THR A 46 6.25 13.06 -9.22
CA THR A 46 6.91 14.23 -9.83
C THR A 46 5.85 15.03 -10.58
N ASP A 47 5.86 16.36 -10.41
CA ASP A 47 4.92 17.30 -11.03
C ASP A 47 3.43 17.10 -10.68
N ASP A 48 3.15 16.41 -9.57
CA ASP A 48 1.81 16.21 -9.04
C ASP A 48 1.74 16.63 -7.56
N ILE A 49 0.58 17.11 -7.14
CA ILE A 49 0.29 17.47 -5.74
C ILE A 49 -0.13 16.26 -4.91
N ARG A 50 -0.54 15.17 -5.56
CA ARG A 50 -0.99 13.94 -4.91
C ARG A 50 0.18 13.21 -4.26
N ILE A 51 -0.12 12.53 -3.15
CA ILE A 51 0.77 11.60 -2.48
C ILE A 51 0.11 10.23 -2.40
N SER A 52 0.91 9.17 -2.22
CA SER A 52 0.38 7.85 -1.90
C SER A 52 -0.30 7.83 -0.52
N LYS A 53 -0.88 6.68 -0.17
CA LYS A 53 -1.22 6.36 1.21
C LYS A 53 0.00 6.62 2.11
N LEU A 54 -0.26 7.27 3.23
CA LEU A 54 0.71 7.54 4.28
C LEU A 54 0.85 6.29 5.15
N VAL A 55 2.09 5.87 5.36
CA VAL A 55 2.43 4.67 6.14
C VAL A 55 3.22 5.11 7.36
N GLU A 56 2.72 4.81 8.56
CA GLU A 56 3.43 5.05 9.80
C GLU A 56 4.32 3.85 10.16
N PHE A 57 5.52 4.12 10.67
CA PHE A 57 6.41 3.09 11.21
C PHE A 57 7.27 3.63 12.35
N LEU A 58 7.73 2.72 13.20
CA LEU A 58 8.60 3.01 14.34
C LEU A 58 10.03 2.53 14.01
N ILE A 59 11.01 3.41 14.19
CA ILE A 59 12.42 3.03 14.26
C ILE A 59 12.77 2.81 15.73
N GLY A 60 13.02 1.55 16.09
CA GLY A 60 13.31 1.12 17.46
C GLY A 60 14.58 0.27 17.57
N ASP A 61 14.72 -0.44 18.68
CA ASP A 61 15.86 -1.33 18.96
C ASP A 61 15.79 -2.68 18.23
N THR A 62 14.60 -3.08 17.79
CA THR A 62 14.36 -4.40 17.22
C THR A 62 13.57 -4.28 15.92
N ASN A 63 13.83 -5.20 15.00
CA ASN A 63 13.09 -5.33 13.75
C ASN A 63 11.98 -6.37 13.92
N ILE A 64 10.75 -6.01 13.53
CA ILE A 64 9.59 -6.90 13.53
C ILE A 64 9.27 -7.27 12.08
N LYS A 65 9.03 -8.55 11.79
CA LYS A 65 8.67 -8.97 10.43
C LYS A 65 7.22 -8.59 10.16
N SER A 66 6.96 -8.01 8.98
CA SER A 66 5.61 -7.62 8.55
C SER A 66 4.61 -8.77 8.51
N THR A 67 5.07 -10.02 8.45
CA THR A 67 4.22 -11.21 8.48
C THR A 67 3.54 -11.45 9.82
N ASP A 68 3.98 -10.78 10.89
CA ASP A 68 3.41 -10.95 12.22
C ASP A 68 2.13 -10.11 12.41
N VAL A 69 1.73 -9.33 11.40
CA VAL A 69 0.49 -8.54 11.35
C VAL A 69 -0.55 -9.27 10.49
N THR A 70 -0.97 -10.45 10.92
CA THR A 70 -1.94 -11.29 10.19
C THR A 70 -3.38 -10.93 10.54
N LEU A 71 -3.99 -9.95 9.86
CA LEU A 71 -5.45 -9.81 9.78
C LEU A 71 -5.90 -9.07 8.50
N ASN A 72 -5.24 -9.26 7.36
CA ASN A 72 -5.81 -8.72 6.11
C ASN A 72 -6.73 -9.77 5.49
N ILE A 73 -8.04 -9.57 5.61
CA ILE A 73 -9.03 -10.38 4.89
C ILE A 73 -8.79 -10.14 3.38
N PRO A 74 -8.66 -11.17 2.55
CA PRO A 74 -8.51 -10.97 1.11
C PRO A 74 -9.69 -10.16 0.55
N GLY A 75 -9.40 -9.04 -0.09
CA GLY A 75 -10.42 -8.14 -0.63
C GLY A 75 -10.85 -7.00 0.29
N ASP A 76 -10.46 -6.98 1.57
CA ASP A 76 -10.70 -5.87 2.50
C ASP A 76 -9.74 -4.72 2.16
N CYS A 77 -10.16 -3.91 1.18
CA CYS A 77 -9.35 -2.84 0.62
C CYS A 77 -9.45 -1.55 1.43
N ASN A 78 -10.55 -1.36 2.16
CA ASN A 78 -10.76 -0.20 3.01
C ASN A 78 -10.20 -0.42 4.45
N ALA A 79 -9.78 -1.65 4.77
CA ALA A 79 -9.23 -2.08 6.04
C ALA A 79 -10.20 -1.88 7.22
N ASP A 80 -11.49 -2.11 7.00
CA ASP A 80 -12.53 -2.00 8.03
C ASP A 80 -12.78 -3.32 8.80
N GLY A 81 -12.15 -4.41 8.38
CA GLY A 81 -12.26 -5.72 9.01
C GLY A 81 -13.49 -6.53 8.58
N ALA A 82 -14.24 -6.05 7.59
CA ALA A 82 -15.36 -6.74 6.98
C ALA A 82 -15.22 -6.77 5.45
N ILE A 83 -15.90 -7.71 4.82
CA ILE A 83 -16.09 -7.79 3.38
C ILE A 83 -17.57 -7.56 3.13
N ASN A 84 -17.87 -6.36 2.65
CA ASN A 84 -19.24 -5.91 2.44
C ASN A 84 -19.35 -5.12 1.13
N LEU A 85 -20.52 -4.51 0.89
CA LEU A 85 -20.79 -3.76 -0.34
C LEU A 85 -19.76 -2.66 -0.62
N THR A 86 -19.11 -2.11 0.41
CA THR A 86 -18.04 -1.12 0.27
C THR A 86 -16.85 -1.70 -0.49
N ASP A 87 -16.37 -2.89 -0.14
CA ASP A 87 -15.25 -3.54 -0.85
C ASP A 87 -15.61 -3.86 -2.30
N PHE A 88 -16.85 -4.28 -2.53
CA PHE A 88 -17.37 -4.49 -3.89
C PHE A 88 -17.34 -3.19 -4.71
N SER A 89 -17.64 -2.05 -4.10
CA SER A 89 -17.56 -0.76 -4.77
C SER A 89 -16.12 -0.37 -5.13
N VAL A 90 -15.14 -0.71 -4.27
CA VAL A 90 -13.71 -0.51 -4.53
C VAL A 90 -13.23 -1.41 -5.67
N LEU A 91 -13.62 -2.69 -5.67
CA LEU A 91 -13.30 -3.63 -6.75
C LEU A 91 -13.90 -3.16 -8.08
N ALA A 92 -15.19 -2.79 -8.08
CA ALA A 92 -15.88 -2.30 -9.28
C ALA A 92 -15.23 -1.05 -9.87
N PHE A 93 -14.72 -0.14 -9.02
CA PHE A 93 -13.95 1.01 -9.49
C PHE A 93 -12.67 0.59 -10.25
N TRP A 94 -12.03 -0.52 -9.88
CA TRP A 94 -10.80 -1.01 -10.51
C TRP A 94 -11.00 -1.98 -11.67
N TYR A 95 -12.23 -2.35 -11.99
CA TYR A 95 -12.56 -3.31 -13.05
C TYR A 95 -11.87 -2.96 -14.38
N LYS A 96 -11.04 -3.89 -14.88
CA LYS A 96 -10.24 -3.77 -16.11
C LYS A 96 -9.29 -2.57 -16.20
N LYS A 97 -9.01 -1.88 -15.10
CA LYS A 97 -8.01 -0.81 -15.06
C LYS A 97 -6.60 -1.41 -14.98
N GLN A 98 -5.62 -0.72 -15.57
CA GLN A 98 -4.22 -1.12 -15.48
C GLN A 98 -3.64 -0.81 -14.10
N ASN A 99 -2.66 -1.62 -13.68
CA ASN A 99 -1.94 -1.48 -12.42
C ASN A 99 -2.87 -1.37 -11.20
N PRO A 100 -3.80 -2.33 -11.01
CA PRO A 100 -4.70 -2.31 -9.87
C PRO A 100 -3.92 -2.46 -8.54
N PRO A 101 -4.46 -1.93 -7.43
CA PRO A 101 -3.96 -2.25 -6.11
C PRO A 101 -4.02 -3.76 -5.85
N VAL A 102 -3.02 -4.29 -5.14
CA VAL A 102 -2.95 -5.73 -4.80
C VAL A 102 -4.16 -6.21 -3.99
N CYS A 103 -4.88 -5.32 -3.31
CA CYS A 103 -6.04 -5.71 -2.50
C CYS A 103 -7.28 -6.03 -3.36
N VAL A 104 -7.41 -5.48 -4.58
CA VAL A 104 -8.55 -5.73 -5.49
C VAL A 104 -8.25 -6.81 -6.54
N ASP A 105 -6.97 -7.04 -6.84
CA ASP A 105 -6.45 -8.14 -7.67
C ASP A 105 -6.15 -9.33 -6.75
N ILE A 106 -7.21 -9.99 -6.28
CA ILE A 106 -7.19 -10.95 -5.19
C ILE A 106 -6.49 -12.24 -5.65
N ASN A 107 -6.64 -12.61 -6.93
CA ASN A 107 -5.97 -13.77 -7.52
C ASN A 107 -4.51 -13.47 -7.97
N LYS A 108 -4.11 -12.20 -8.02
CA LYS A 108 -2.76 -11.70 -8.36
C LYS A 108 -2.35 -11.93 -9.82
N ASP A 109 -3.30 -11.92 -10.75
CA ASP A 109 -3.04 -12.05 -12.18
C ASP A 109 -2.83 -10.70 -12.91
N ASN A 110 -2.97 -9.58 -12.18
CA ASN A 110 -2.90 -8.19 -12.65
C ASN A 110 -4.12 -7.72 -13.45
N ILE A 111 -5.23 -8.46 -13.44
CA ILE A 111 -6.47 -8.14 -14.15
C ILE A 111 -7.62 -8.21 -13.14
N VAL A 112 -8.21 -7.05 -12.79
CA VAL A 112 -9.42 -7.05 -11.96
C VAL A 112 -10.63 -7.41 -12.81
N ASP A 113 -11.16 -8.62 -12.62
CA ASP A 113 -12.32 -9.12 -13.36
C ASP A 113 -13.34 -9.92 -12.51
N LEU A 114 -14.15 -10.76 -13.16
CA LEU A 114 -15.16 -11.56 -12.49
C LEU A 114 -14.58 -12.67 -11.59
N ILE A 115 -13.31 -13.05 -11.81
CA ILE A 115 -12.60 -13.99 -10.94
C ILE A 115 -12.36 -13.33 -9.58
N ASP A 116 -11.83 -12.10 -9.54
CA ASP A 116 -11.66 -11.36 -8.29
C ASP A 116 -12.99 -11.09 -7.60
N PHE A 117 -14.02 -10.72 -8.37
CA PHE A 117 -15.37 -10.54 -7.84
C PHE A 117 -15.87 -11.82 -7.14
N SER A 118 -15.66 -12.98 -7.76
CA SER A 118 -16.09 -14.27 -7.20
C SER A 118 -15.33 -14.62 -5.92
N ILE A 119 -14.04 -14.28 -5.85
CA ILE A 119 -13.23 -14.46 -4.64
C ILE A 119 -13.70 -13.49 -3.54
N LEU A 120 -13.97 -12.23 -3.87
CA LEU A 120 -14.48 -11.25 -2.91
C LEU A 120 -15.83 -11.69 -2.33
N ALA A 121 -16.72 -12.22 -3.17
CA ALA A 121 -18.01 -12.77 -2.73
C ALA A 121 -17.87 -13.98 -1.81
N TYR A 122 -16.85 -14.81 -2.02
CA TYR A 122 -16.57 -15.92 -1.11
C TYR A 122 -16.23 -15.44 0.30
N TYR A 123 -15.51 -14.32 0.44
CA TYR A 123 -15.13 -13.76 1.75
C TYR A 123 -16.20 -12.88 2.39
N TRP A 124 -17.36 -12.70 1.76
CA TRP A 124 -18.46 -11.89 2.33
C TRP A 124 -18.78 -12.33 3.76
N ASN A 125 -18.71 -11.39 4.69
CA ASN A 125 -18.93 -11.64 6.11
C ASN A 125 -19.72 -10.52 6.81
N ALA A 126 -20.32 -9.62 6.03
CA ALA A 126 -21.11 -8.49 6.50
C ALA A 126 -22.21 -8.89 7.49
#